data_AF-A0A844LH23-F1
#
_entry.id   AF-A0A844LH23-F1
#
_cell.length_a   1.000
_cell.length_b   1.000
_cell.length_c   1.000
_cell.angle_alpha   90.00
_cell.angle_beta   90.00
_cell.angle_gamma   90.00
#
_symmetry.space_group_name_H-M   'P 1'
#
loop_
_entity.id
_entity.type
_entity.pdbx_description
1 polymer ?
#
loop_
_entity_poly.entity_id
_entity_poly.type
_entity_poly.pdbx_seq_one_letter_code
_entity_poly.pdbx_strand_id
1 'polypeptide(L)'
;MRVFVLNKRGKPLMPCSPAKARHLLKEKKAIVVRRTPFTIQLTIATGESKQPVSLGVDAGYKYVGLSASTEKAELYASEVELRQGITDLLSARRALRRARRNRKTRYRAPRFDNRIRTKRKGWLAPSVENRINAHLSRIETVLRMLPVTKITVETASFDMQLLKDPDISGKEYQEGEQLGFWNVREYVLFRDGHVCQHCHGRLKDPVLNVHHLKSRRTGGDSPGNLITLCETCHKALHRGEITLKAKRGQSFRAETFMGIMRREVLDRLKASHPKLEVQNTYGYRTKHARISNGIAKSHCADAFCIAGNLGAKRLGEFLFQKQTRRNNRQIHKLSILKGSLRKRNQAPFEVKGFRLFDKVAYQGEEGFIFGRRSSGFFDIRRLDGTRISAGINYKKLRLLEKRRTYLTEIRKEEARRPLPEGRGLRA
;
A
#
# COMPACT_ATOMS: atom_id res chain seq x y z
N MET A 1 24.16 6.65 -5.11
CA MET A 1 23.11 7.68 -4.91
C MET A 1 23.65 9.12 -4.92
N ARG A 2 22.82 10.10 -5.32
CA ARG A 2 23.11 11.55 -5.19
C ARG A 2 22.79 12.10 -3.79
N VAL A 3 23.35 13.27 -3.46
CA VAL A 3 23.05 14.00 -2.21
C VAL A 3 22.04 15.11 -2.49
N PHE A 4 20.93 15.12 -1.74
CA PHE A 4 19.89 16.14 -1.89
C PHE A 4 20.33 17.43 -1.20
N VAL A 5 20.03 18.58 -1.83
CA VAL A 5 20.50 19.88 -1.40
C VAL A 5 19.32 20.83 -1.19
N LEU A 6 19.29 21.47 -0.04
CA LEU A 6 18.36 22.55 0.27
C LEU A 6 19.11 23.88 0.31
N ASN A 7 18.47 24.96 -0.14
CA ASN A 7 19.02 26.31 0.02
C ASN A 7 18.94 26.75 1.49
N LYS A 8 19.51 27.92 1.80
CA LYS A 8 19.45 28.52 3.15
C LYS A 8 18.02 28.64 3.72
N ARG A 9 17.02 28.82 2.84
CA ARG A 9 15.58 28.93 3.16
C ARG A 9 14.85 27.58 3.27
N GLY A 10 15.56 26.46 3.16
CA GLY A 10 14.97 25.11 3.21
C GLY A 10 14.21 24.68 1.94
N LYS A 11 14.29 25.43 0.84
CA LYS A 11 13.71 25.05 -0.46
C LYS A 11 14.65 24.12 -1.23
N PRO A 12 14.13 23.13 -1.98
CA PRO A 12 14.96 22.18 -2.71
C PRO A 12 15.70 22.82 -3.89
N LEU A 13 16.96 22.40 -4.06
CA LEU A 13 17.84 22.68 -5.19
C LEU A 13 18.19 21.38 -5.92
N MET A 14 18.93 21.49 -7.02
CA MET A 14 19.44 20.32 -7.73
C MET A 14 20.39 19.50 -6.84
N PRO A 15 20.30 18.16 -6.86
CA PRO A 15 21.15 17.30 -6.05
C PRO A 15 22.58 17.28 -6.59
N CYS A 16 23.55 17.11 -5.69
CA CYS A 16 24.98 17.10 -6.03
C CYS A 16 25.64 15.72 -5.85
N SER A 17 26.89 15.60 -6.30
CA SER A 17 27.69 14.41 -6.08
C SER A 17 28.11 14.28 -4.60
N PRO A 18 28.30 13.05 -4.08
CA PRO A 18 28.82 12.86 -2.73
C PRO A 18 30.17 13.55 -2.48
N ALA A 19 31.04 13.63 -3.50
CA ALA A 19 32.31 14.35 -3.40
C ALA A 19 32.08 15.84 -3.10
N LYS A 20 31.24 16.52 -3.89
CA LYS A 20 30.91 17.93 -3.67
C LYS A 20 30.27 18.16 -2.30
N ALA A 21 29.37 17.29 -1.87
CA ALA A 21 28.76 17.36 -0.54
C ALA A 21 29.80 17.27 0.59
N ARG A 22 30.83 16.42 0.47
CA ARG A 22 31.92 16.32 1.46
C ARG A 22 32.72 17.61 1.54
N HIS A 23 33.08 18.23 0.41
CA HIS A 23 33.78 19.52 0.41
C HIS A 23 32.96 20.61 1.10
N LEU A 24 31.67 20.73 0.77
CA LEU A 24 30.78 21.70 1.40
C LEU A 24 30.65 21.52 2.91
N LEU A 25 30.60 20.27 3.38
CA LEU A 25 30.55 19.96 4.82
C LEU A 25 31.89 20.26 5.51
N LYS A 26 33.02 19.92 4.89
CA LYS A 26 34.36 20.20 5.43
C LYS A 26 34.61 21.71 5.55
N GLU A 27 34.14 22.48 4.58
CA GLU A 27 34.21 23.95 4.55
C GLU A 27 33.14 24.63 5.42
N LYS A 28 32.30 23.88 6.15
CA LYS A 28 31.19 24.40 6.97
C LYS A 28 30.15 25.25 6.20
N LYS A 29 30.10 25.10 4.87
CA LYS A 29 29.13 25.77 3.97
C LYS A 29 27.78 25.05 3.90
N ALA A 30 27.66 23.89 4.54
CA ALA A 30 26.44 23.12 4.63
C ALA A 30 26.30 22.41 5.97
N ILE A 31 25.07 22.09 6.35
CA ILE A 31 24.72 21.29 7.52
C ILE A 31 23.95 20.03 7.10
N VAL A 32 24.10 18.94 7.84
CA VAL A 32 23.35 17.70 7.59
C VAL A 32 21.96 17.82 8.21
N VAL A 33 20.92 17.78 7.38
CA VAL A 33 19.52 17.80 7.82
C VAL A 33 18.98 16.38 8.03
N ARG A 34 19.40 15.45 7.17
CA ARG A 34 18.90 14.08 7.17
C ARG A 34 19.97 13.10 6.69
N ARG A 35 20.04 11.94 7.33
CA ARG A 35 20.96 10.86 6.95
C ARG A 35 20.40 9.97 5.83
N THR A 36 19.15 9.50 5.92
CA THR A 36 18.57 8.60 4.89
C THR A 36 17.23 9.11 4.32
N PRO A 37 17.16 9.50 3.03
CA PRO A 37 18.29 9.75 2.14
C PRO A 37 19.14 10.94 2.64
N PHE A 38 20.40 10.98 2.21
CA PHE A 38 21.34 11.99 2.69
C PHE A 38 20.97 13.37 2.12
N THR A 39 20.68 14.31 3.00
CA THR A 39 20.23 15.65 2.64
C THR A 39 21.02 16.68 3.43
N ILE A 40 21.59 17.65 2.71
CA ILE A 40 22.31 18.78 3.28
C ILE A 40 21.55 20.07 3.02
N GLN A 41 21.70 21.04 3.90
CA GLN A 41 21.20 22.40 3.72
C GLN A 41 22.38 23.36 3.69
N LEU A 42 22.41 24.23 2.67
CA LEU A 42 23.45 25.23 2.52
C LEU A 42 23.25 26.35 3.54
N THR A 43 24.35 26.82 4.13
CA THR A 43 24.37 27.99 5.03
C THR A 43 24.65 29.29 4.27
N ILE A 44 25.25 29.17 3.08
CA ILE A 44 25.56 30.25 2.16
C ILE A 44 24.40 30.56 1.20
N ALA A 45 24.35 31.79 0.70
CA ALA A 45 23.47 32.15 -0.40
C ALA A 45 24.02 31.59 -1.72
N THR A 46 23.13 31.02 -2.54
CA THR A 46 23.47 30.45 -3.85
C THR A 46 22.38 30.77 -4.86
N GLY A 47 22.74 30.79 -6.14
CA GLY A 47 21.77 30.90 -7.24
C GLY A 47 20.71 29.79 -7.18
N GLU A 48 19.50 30.11 -7.66
CA GLU A 48 18.34 29.21 -7.62
C GLU A 48 18.02 28.57 -8.98
N SER A 49 18.99 28.52 -9.90
CA SER A 49 18.80 27.88 -11.19
C SER A 49 18.50 26.38 -11.01
N LYS A 50 17.39 25.95 -11.62
CA LYS A 50 16.85 24.60 -11.49
C LYS A 50 16.59 24.05 -12.88
N GLN A 51 16.82 22.75 -13.03
CA GLN A 51 16.42 22.01 -14.22
C GLN A 51 15.01 21.46 -13.99
N PRO A 52 14.19 21.31 -15.04
CA PRO A 52 12.90 20.65 -14.92
C PRO A 52 13.10 19.19 -14.49
N VAL A 53 12.31 18.75 -13.51
CA VAL A 53 12.34 17.37 -12.98
C VAL A 53 10.94 16.79 -13.04
N SER A 54 10.84 15.64 -13.72
CA SER A 54 9.61 14.86 -13.84
C SER A 54 9.59 13.76 -12.79
N LEU A 55 8.50 13.66 -12.02
CA LEU A 55 8.26 12.62 -11.03
C LEU A 55 7.23 11.63 -11.55
N GLY A 56 7.63 10.38 -11.76
CA GLY A 56 6.72 9.28 -12.04
C GLY A 56 6.30 8.55 -10.78
N VAL A 57 5.00 8.21 -10.71
CA VAL A 57 4.37 7.51 -9.58
C VAL A 57 3.64 6.26 -10.06
N ASP A 58 4.23 5.10 -9.78
CA ASP A 58 3.53 3.80 -9.86
C ASP A 58 2.73 3.60 -8.56
N ALA A 59 1.46 4.00 -8.62
CA ALA A 59 0.52 3.87 -7.51
C ALA A 59 -0.03 2.43 -7.47
N GLY A 60 0.69 1.55 -6.78
CA GLY A 60 0.33 0.15 -6.58
C GLY A 60 -0.36 -0.14 -5.22
N TYR A 61 -0.97 -1.33 -5.10
CA TYR A 61 -1.70 -1.71 -3.89
C TYR A 61 -0.76 -2.01 -2.72
N LYS A 62 0.25 -2.86 -2.96
CA LYS A 62 1.21 -3.31 -1.95
C LYS A 62 2.48 -2.48 -1.96
N TYR A 63 2.99 -2.20 -3.15
CA TYR A 63 4.19 -1.43 -3.38
C TYR A 63 3.86 -0.17 -4.16
N VAL A 64 4.60 0.90 -3.90
CA VAL A 64 4.52 2.16 -4.64
C VAL A 64 5.90 2.46 -5.21
N GLY A 65 5.98 2.61 -6.52
CA GLY A 65 7.19 3.06 -7.20
C GLY A 65 7.21 4.57 -7.32
N LEU A 66 8.36 5.18 -7.05
CA LEU A 66 8.61 6.59 -7.31
C LEU A 66 9.94 6.73 -8.02
N SER A 67 9.97 7.50 -9.10
CA SER A 67 11.20 7.87 -9.79
C SER A 67 11.15 9.33 -10.19
N ALA A 68 12.19 10.09 -9.89
CA ALA A 68 12.34 11.47 -10.33
C ALA A 68 13.54 11.57 -11.26
N SER A 69 13.32 12.07 -12.47
CA SER A 69 14.32 12.15 -13.52
C SER A 69 14.33 13.51 -14.19
N THR A 70 15.51 13.86 -14.69
CA THR A 70 15.72 14.90 -15.70
C THR A 70 15.84 14.20 -17.06
N GLU A 71 15.92 14.95 -18.15
CA GLU A 71 16.21 14.40 -19.49
C GLU A 71 17.50 13.57 -19.52
N LYS A 72 18.51 13.94 -18.71
CA LYS A 72 19.84 13.31 -18.75
C LYS A 72 20.02 12.17 -17.75
N ALA A 73 19.43 12.28 -16.57
CA ALA A 73 19.68 11.33 -15.48
C ALA A 73 18.51 11.17 -14.51
N GLU A 74 18.37 9.97 -13.97
CA GLU A 74 17.54 9.67 -12.82
C GLU A 74 18.20 10.24 -11.55
N LEU A 75 17.45 11.05 -10.79
CA LEU A 75 17.93 11.73 -9.59
C LEU A 75 17.50 11.03 -8.31
N TYR A 76 16.36 10.35 -8.34
CA TYR A 76 15.78 9.65 -7.21
C TYR A 76 15.00 8.42 -7.69
N ALA A 77 15.17 7.30 -7.00
CA ALA A 77 14.37 6.10 -7.17
C ALA A 77 13.99 5.56 -5.79
N SER A 78 12.74 5.16 -5.60
CA SER A 78 12.31 4.46 -4.39
C SER A 78 11.18 3.48 -4.63
N GLU A 79 11.20 2.40 -3.86
CA GLU A 79 10.10 1.44 -3.76
C GLU A 79 9.57 1.48 -2.33
N VAL A 80 8.26 1.65 -2.17
CA VAL A 80 7.62 1.78 -0.86
C VAL A 80 6.68 0.61 -0.62
N GLU A 81 7.03 -0.28 0.31
CA GLU A 81 6.13 -1.32 0.81
C GLU A 81 5.12 -0.70 1.79
N LEU A 82 3.85 -0.67 1.35
CA LEU A 82 2.74 -0.16 2.16
C LEU A 82 2.29 -1.17 3.21
N ARG A 83 1.81 -0.64 4.33
CA ARG A 83 1.32 -1.45 5.44
C ARG A 83 0.09 -2.24 5.05
N GLN A 84 0.17 -3.56 5.21
CA GLN A 84 -0.96 -4.47 5.03
C GLN A 84 -1.68 -4.78 6.35
N GLY A 85 -2.86 -5.37 6.27
CA GLY A 85 -3.63 -5.86 7.44
C GLY A 85 -4.44 -4.80 8.20
N ILE A 86 -4.59 -3.58 7.66
CA ILE A 86 -5.46 -2.54 8.27
C ILE A 86 -6.92 -3.01 8.28
N THR A 87 -7.36 -3.65 7.19
CA THR A 87 -8.69 -4.26 7.04
C THR A 87 -8.96 -5.29 8.14
N ASP A 88 -7.98 -6.16 8.43
CA ASP A 88 -8.09 -7.16 9.49
C ASP A 88 -8.16 -6.52 10.88
N LEU A 89 -7.35 -5.49 11.14
CA LEU A 89 -7.38 -4.77 12.41
C LEU A 89 -8.70 -4.03 12.63
N LEU A 90 -9.27 -3.44 11.58
CA LEU A 90 -10.60 -2.80 11.63
C LEU A 90 -11.71 -3.85 11.84
N SER A 91 -11.59 -5.00 11.19
CA SER A 91 -12.53 -6.12 11.33
C SER A 91 -12.49 -6.73 12.73
N ALA A 92 -11.30 -6.95 13.30
CA ALA A 92 -11.13 -7.42 14.66
C ALA A 92 -11.71 -6.42 15.67
N ARG A 93 -11.47 -5.11 15.49
CA ARG A 93 -12.07 -4.05 16.31
C ARG A 93 -13.61 -4.09 16.23
N ARG A 94 -14.16 -4.26 15.02
CA ARG A 94 -15.61 -4.37 14.80
C ARG A 94 -16.18 -5.59 15.53
N ALA A 95 -15.53 -6.75 15.42
CA ALA A 95 -15.94 -7.99 16.07
C ALA A 95 -15.95 -7.85 17.60
N LEU A 96 -14.89 -7.32 18.20
CA LEU A 96 -14.82 -7.07 19.65
C LEU A 96 -15.93 -6.14 20.15
N ARG A 97 -16.23 -5.07 19.40
CA ARG A 97 -17.32 -4.15 19.73
C ARG A 97 -18.69 -4.82 19.62
N ARG A 98 -18.89 -5.73 18.65
CA ARG A 98 -20.12 -6.52 18.53
C ARG A 98 -20.26 -7.50 19.69
N ALA A 99 -19.22 -8.28 19.99
CA ALA A 99 -19.23 -9.24 21.10
C ALA A 99 -19.44 -8.58 22.47
N ARG A 100 -18.87 -7.37 22.70
CA ARG A 100 -19.17 -6.59 23.91
C ARG A 100 -20.63 -6.19 23.99
N ARG A 101 -21.22 -5.69 22.88
CA ARG A 101 -22.63 -5.31 22.84
C ARG A 101 -23.54 -6.50 23.11
N ASN A 102 -23.32 -7.63 22.44
CA ASN A 102 -24.14 -8.83 22.66
C ASN A 102 -24.15 -9.28 24.13
N ARG A 103 -23.01 -9.17 24.83
CA ARG A 103 -22.91 -9.57 26.25
C ARG A 103 -23.40 -8.54 27.25
N LYS A 104 -23.20 -7.24 26.98
CA LYS A 104 -23.42 -6.15 27.95
C LYS A 104 -24.66 -5.30 27.69
N THR A 105 -25.23 -5.37 26.49
CA THR A 105 -26.41 -4.58 26.13
C THR A 105 -27.44 -5.52 25.57
N ARG A 106 -28.37 -5.97 26.43
CA ARG A 106 -29.55 -6.74 25.99
C ARG A 106 -30.38 -5.83 25.08
N TYR A 107 -30.77 -6.33 23.90
CA TYR A 107 -31.71 -5.70 22.97
C TYR A 107 -31.38 -4.28 22.42
N ARG A 108 -30.11 -3.84 22.40
CA ARG A 108 -29.77 -2.55 21.78
C ARG A 108 -29.74 -2.64 20.25
N ALA A 109 -30.77 -2.10 19.60
CA ALA A 109 -30.85 -2.00 18.14
C ALA A 109 -29.66 -1.22 17.50
N PRO A 110 -29.22 -1.58 16.28
CA PRO A 110 -28.19 -0.85 15.56
C PRO A 110 -28.68 0.54 15.13
N ARG A 111 -27.96 1.59 15.52
CA ARG A 111 -28.25 2.98 15.09
C ARG A 111 -27.39 3.34 13.88
N PHE A 112 -27.90 3.09 12.67
CA PHE A 112 -27.17 3.38 11.43
C PHE A 112 -27.10 4.89 11.15
N ASP A 113 -28.12 5.65 11.53
CA ASP A 113 -28.18 7.10 11.30
C ASP A 113 -27.14 7.89 12.09
N ASN A 114 -26.72 7.37 13.24
CA ASN A 114 -25.64 7.94 14.03
C ASN A 114 -24.27 7.88 13.32
N ARG A 115 -24.18 7.26 12.14
CA ARG A 115 -22.97 7.23 11.31
C ARG A 115 -22.88 8.43 10.36
N ILE A 116 -23.21 9.62 10.84
CA ILE A 116 -23.25 10.87 10.07
C ILE A 116 -21.95 11.08 9.27
N ARG A 117 -20.79 10.77 9.85
CA ARG A 117 -19.49 10.92 9.18
C ARG A 117 -19.38 10.14 7.86
N THR A 118 -20.00 8.96 7.76
CA THR A 118 -19.94 8.15 6.52
C THR A 118 -20.90 8.65 5.45
N LYS A 119 -21.83 9.55 5.80
CA LYS A 119 -22.78 10.17 4.88
C LYS A 119 -22.25 11.48 4.25
N ARG A 120 -21.08 11.97 4.69
CA ARG A 120 -20.47 13.21 4.15
C ARG A 120 -19.87 12.96 2.76
N LYS A 121 -20.02 13.91 1.84
CA LYS A 121 -19.37 13.89 0.52
C LYS A 121 -17.85 13.79 0.68
N GLY A 122 -17.22 12.98 -0.17
CA GLY A 122 -15.77 12.70 -0.10
C GLY A 122 -15.35 11.75 1.03
N TRP A 123 -16.29 11.14 1.76
CA TRP A 123 -15.94 10.13 2.75
C TRP A 123 -15.39 8.87 2.09
N LEU A 124 -14.15 8.51 2.43
CA LEU A 124 -13.53 7.26 2.03
C LEU A 124 -13.37 6.31 3.21
N ALA A 125 -13.38 5.01 2.92
CA ALA A 125 -13.12 3.99 3.93
C ALA A 125 -11.71 4.20 4.53
N PRO A 126 -11.51 4.04 5.86
CA PRO A 126 -10.22 4.32 6.49
C PRO A 126 -9.02 3.55 5.93
N SER A 127 -9.25 2.37 5.34
CA SER A 127 -8.21 1.59 4.66
C SER A 127 -7.79 2.22 3.34
N VAL A 128 -8.74 2.76 2.56
CA VAL A 128 -8.48 3.51 1.32
C VAL A 128 -7.75 4.81 1.67
N GLU A 129 -8.30 5.57 2.62
CA GLU A 129 -7.76 6.85 3.08
C GLU A 129 -6.32 6.72 3.60
N ASN A 130 -5.99 5.65 4.35
CA ASN A 130 -4.61 5.41 4.77
C ASN A 130 -3.66 5.19 3.59
N ARG A 131 -4.11 4.50 2.53
CA ARG A 131 -3.27 4.27 1.34
C ARG A 131 -3.08 5.55 0.54
N ILE A 132 -4.15 6.32 0.30
CA ILE A 132 -4.05 7.63 -0.37
C ILE A 132 -3.06 8.53 0.37
N ASN A 133 -3.22 8.67 1.69
CA ASN A 133 -2.30 9.46 2.51
C ASN A 133 -0.87 8.91 2.52
N ALA A 134 -0.70 7.59 2.36
CA ALA A 134 0.63 7.01 2.23
C ALA A 134 1.30 7.48 0.93
N HIS A 135 0.61 7.39 -0.21
CA HIS A 135 1.10 7.87 -1.50
C HIS A 135 1.42 9.37 -1.45
N LEU A 136 0.46 10.20 -1.03
CA LEU A 136 0.64 11.64 -0.90
C LEU A 136 1.83 11.99 -0.01
N SER A 137 1.97 11.32 1.14
CA SER A 137 3.11 11.55 2.05
C SER A 137 4.46 11.19 1.42
N ARG A 138 4.52 10.20 0.52
CA ARG A 138 5.76 9.84 -0.18
C ARG A 138 6.09 10.84 -1.28
N ILE A 139 5.10 11.24 -2.08
CA ILE A 139 5.24 12.28 -3.11
C ILE A 139 5.72 13.58 -2.46
N GLU A 140 5.05 14.00 -1.39
CA GLU A 140 5.40 15.19 -0.62
C GLU A 140 6.82 15.11 -0.02
N THR A 141 7.30 13.91 0.33
CA THR A 141 8.69 13.75 0.77
C THR A 141 9.67 14.05 -0.38
N VAL A 142 9.35 13.63 -1.62
CA VAL A 142 10.15 13.92 -2.81
C VAL A 142 10.13 15.40 -3.16
N LEU A 143 8.96 16.05 -3.10
CA LEU A 143 8.82 17.50 -3.33
C LEU A 143 9.66 18.36 -2.38
N ARG A 144 9.89 17.88 -1.15
CA ARG A 144 10.79 18.56 -0.20
C ARG A 144 12.27 18.36 -0.49
N MET A 145 12.63 17.35 -1.28
CA MET A 145 14.02 16.98 -1.58
C MET A 145 14.48 17.43 -2.96
N LEU A 146 13.55 17.53 -3.92
CA LEU A 146 13.85 17.83 -5.32
C LEU A 146 12.91 18.93 -5.86
N PRO A 147 13.42 19.79 -6.76
CA PRO A 147 12.61 20.80 -7.45
C PRO A 147 11.80 20.15 -8.59
N VAL A 148 10.76 19.41 -8.24
CA VAL A 148 9.86 18.76 -9.21
C VAL A 148 8.98 19.81 -9.89
N THR A 149 8.87 19.74 -11.21
CA THR A 149 8.00 20.60 -12.03
C THR A 149 6.78 19.86 -12.54
N LYS A 150 6.92 18.56 -12.83
CA LYS A 150 5.89 17.71 -13.40
C LYS A 150 5.72 16.41 -12.61
N ILE A 151 4.48 15.99 -12.38
CA ILE A 151 4.14 14.72 -11.73
C ILE A 151 3.24 13.92 -12.66
N THR A 152 3.59 12.67 -12.93
CA THR A 152 2.77 11.75 -13.71
C THR A 152 2.39 10.54 -12.85
N VAL A 153 1.09 10.27 -12.74
CA VAL A 153 0.55 9.19 -11.90
C VAL A 153 -0.13 8.14 -12.78
N GLU A 154 0.22 6.86 -12.61
CA GLU A 154 -0.50 5.79 -13.29
C GLU A 154 -1.94 5.66 -12.74
N THR A 155 -2.94 5.78 -13.62
CA THR A 155 -4.36 5.91 -13.22
C THR A 155 -5.24 4.73 -13.66
N ALA A 156 -4.63 3.54 -13.83
CA ALA A 156 -5.25 2.24 -14.17
C ALA A 156 -5.24 1.80 -15.62
N SER A 157 -5.49 0.50 -15.78
CA SER A 157 -5.48 -0.30 -16.99
C SER A 157 -6.94 -0.52 -17.37
N PHE A 158 -7.46 0.29 -18.31
CA PHE A 158 -8.78 0.19 -18.93
C PHE A 158 -10.00 0.12 -17.99
N ASP A 159 -10.94 1.04 -18.18
CA ASP A 159 -12.24 0.93 -17.54
C ASP A 159 -13.08 -0.11 -18.30
N MET A 160 -13.12 -1.35 -17.80
CA MET A 160 -13.86 -2.45 -18.44
C MET A 160 -15.37 -2.22 -18.43
N GLN A 161 -15.90 -1.34 -17.56
CA GLN A 161 -17.33 -1.00 -17.57
C GLN A 161 -17.61 0.03 -18.66
N LEU A 162 -16.77 1.06 -18.78
CA LEU A 162 -16.85 2.02 -19.89
C LEU A 162 -16.64 1.36 -21.27
N LEU A 163 -15.83 0.29 -21.34
CA LEU A 163 -15.63 -0.48 -22.58
C LEU A 163 -16.84 -1.35 -22.96
N LYS A 164 -17.65 -1.76 -21.97
CA LYS A 164 -18.87 -2.54 -22.18
C LYS A 164 -20.09 -1.64 -22.43
N ASP A 165 -20.10 -0.48 -21.82
CA ASP A 165 -21.16 0.53 -21.93
C ASP A 165 -20.51 1.93 -21.92
N PRO A 166 -20.35 2.57 -23.09
CA PRO A 166 -19.69 3.88 -23.21
C PRO A 166 -20.41 5.03 -22.50
N ASP A 167 -21.72 4.90 -22.24
CA ASP A 167 -22.55 5.95 -21.66
C ASP A 167 -22.68 5.85 -20.13
N ILE A 168 -22.05 4.82 -19.53
CA ILE A 168 -22.16 4.55 -18.09
C ILE A 168 -21.66 5.73 -17.27
N SER A 169 -22.51 6.27 -16.40
CA SER A 169 -22.20 7.47 -15.62
C SER A 169 -22.66 7.39 -14.16
N GLY A 170 -21.88 8.00 -13.27
CA GLY A 170 -22.31 8.27 -11.89
C GLY A 170 -22.73 7.04 -11.07
N LYS A 171 -24.04 6.87 -10.86
CA LYS A 171 -24.62 5.81 -10.02
C LYS A 171 -24.60 4.43 -10.68
N GLU A 172 -24.59 4.37 -12.00
CA GLU A 172 -24.62 3.13 -12.78
C GLU A 172 -23.34 2.29 -12.56
N TYR A 173 -22.20 2.96 -12.31
CA TYR A 173 -20.96 2.33 -11.84
C TYR A 173 -21.12 1.58 -10.51
N GLN A 174 -21.99 2.07 -9.61
CA GLN A 174 -22.18 1.52 -8.27
C GLN A 174 -23.30 0.46 -8.23
N GLU A 175 -24.30 0.59 -9.09
CA GLU A 175 -25.49 -0.24 -9.11
C GLU A 175 -25.30 -1.51 -9.97
N GLY A 176 -24.53 -1.44 -11.06
CA GLY A 176 -24.08 -2.60 -11.86
C GLY A 176 -25.22 -3.54 -12.27
N GLU A 177 -24.95 -4.84 -12.42
CA GLU A 177 -25.97 -5.87 -12.75
C GLU A 177 -27.08 -6.01 -11.68
N GLN A 178 -26.95 -5.37 -10.52
CA GLN A 178 -27.96 -5.39 -9.44
C GLN A 178 -28.95 -4.22 -9.55
N LEU A 179 -28.81 -3.36 -10.55
CA LEU A 179 -29.72 -2.25 -10.83
C LEU A 179 -31.16 -2.78 -10.95
N GLY A 180 -32.07 -2.25 -10.13
CA GLY A 180 -33.48 -2.66 -10.10
C GLY A 180 -33.86 -3.71 -9.05
N PHE A 181 -32.91 -4.31 -8.33
CA PHE A 181 -33.19 -5.25 -7.24
C PHE A 181 -33.13 -4.58 -5.85
N TRP A 182 -34.05 -4.95 -4.95
CA TRP A 182 -34.09 -4.37 -3.59
C TRP A 182 -32.90 -4.83 -2.75
N ASN A 183 -32.41 -6.04 -2.97
CA ASN A 183 -31.23 -6.56 -2.28
C ASN A 183 -30.47 -7.62 -3.08
N VAL A 184 -29.22 -7.87 -2.67
CA VAL A 184 -28.33 -8.88 -3.30
C VAL A 184 -28.92 -10.29 -3.28
N ARG A 185 -29.72 -10.62 -2.26
CA ARG A 185 -30.35 -11.95 -2.17
C ARG A 185 -31.36 -12.13 -3.30
N GLU A 186 -32.21 -11.16 -3.52
CA GLU A 186 -33.23 -11.17 -4.57
C GLU A 186 -32.59 -11.23 -5.96
N TYR A 187 -31.57 -10.42 -6.21
CA TYR A 187 -30.80 -10.52 -7.46
C TYR A 187 -30.22 -11.93 -7.67
N VAL A 188 -29.65 -12.55 -6.64
CA VAL A 188 -29.08 -13.90 -6.76
C VAL A 188 -30.16 -14.95 -7.01
N LEU A 189 -31.32 -14.84 -6.34
CA LEU A 189 -32.45 -15.73 -6.57
C LEU A 189 -32.98 -15.58 -8.01
N PHE A 190 -33.14 -14.35 -8.50
CA PHE A 190 -33.55 -14.06 -9.86
C PHE A 190 -32.56 -14.60 -10.90
N ARG A 191 -31.26 -14.31 -10.72
CA ARG A 191 -30.18 -14.82 -11.58
C ARG A 191 -30.18 -16.35 -11.67
N ASP A 192 -30.45 -17.01 -10.54
CA ASP A 192 -30.48 -18.47 -10.43
C ASP A 192 -31.87 -19.06 -10.79
N GLY A 193 -32.78 -18.25 -11.35
CA GLY A 193 -34.10 -18.67 -11.80
C GLY A 193 -35.05 -19.12 -10.70
N HIS A 194 -34.81 -18.72 -9.45
CA HIS A 194 -35.52 -19.21 -8.25
C HIS A 194 -35.46 -20.74 -8.12
N VAL A 195 -34.37 -21.36 -8.55
CA VAL A 195 -34.16 -22.80 -8.47
C VAL A 195 -32.83 -23.11 -7.76
N CYS A 196 -32.82 -24.18 -6.96
CA CYS A 196 -31.60 -24.66 -6.33
C CYS A 196 -30.56 -25.07 -7.38
N GLN A 197 -29.36 -24.49 -7.29
CA GLN A 197 -28.27 -24.74 -8.24
C GLN A 197 -27.51 -26.06 -8.00
N HIS A 198 -27.97 -26.88 -7.06
CA HIS A 198 -27.41 -28.22 -6.82
C HIS A 198 -28.38 -29.32 -7.24
N CYS A 199 -29.60 -29.34 -6.69
CA CYS A 199 -30.59 -30.35 -7.00
C CYS A 199 -31.51 -29.98 -8.17
N HIS A 200 -31.44 -28.75 -8.68
CA HIS A 200 -32.27 -28.24 -9.78
C HIS A 200 -33.77 -28.51 -9.60
N GLY A 201 -34.27 -28.37 -8.37
CA GLY A 201 -35.68 -28.55 -8.03
C GLY A 201 -36.10 -30.01 -7.77
N ARG A 202 -35.21 -31.00 -7.90
CA ARG A 202 -35.54 -32.43 -7.69
C ARG A 202 -36.09 -32.75 -6.31
N LEU A 203 -35.64 -32.02 -5.28
CA LEU A 203 -36.08 -32.22 -3.90
C LEU A 203 -37.42 -31.53 -3.57
N LYS A 204 -37.98 -30.72 -4.49
CA LYS A 204 -39.24 -29.96 -4.33
C LYS A 204 -39.34 -29.16 -3.02
N ASP A 205 -38.21 -28.73 -2.49
CA ASP A 205 -38.10 -27.97 -1.25
C ASP A 205 -38.47 -26.49 -1.52
N PRO A 206 -39.51 -25.94 -0.86
CA PRO A 206 -40.01 -24.61 -1.15
C PRO A 206 -39.11 -23.49 -0.61
N VAL A 207 -38.18 -23.79 0.32
CA VAL A 207 -37.38 -22.75 0.99
C VAL A 207 -36.01 -22.62 0.34
N LEU A 208 -35.75 -21.45 -0.26
CA LEU A 208 -34.47 -21.12 -0.88
C LEU A 208 -33.61 -20.19 -0.01
N ASN A 209 -32.35 -20.56 0.11
CA ASN A 209 -31.30 -19.86 0.82
C ASN A 209 -30.17 -19.44 -0.12
N VAL A 210 -29.56 -18.29 0.17
CA VAL A 210 -28.38 -17.80 -0.56
C VAL A 210 -27.12 -18.13 0.25
N HIS A 211 -26.29 -19.00 -0.30
CA HIS A 211 -25.08 -19.52 0.33
C HIS A 211 -23.80 -18.85 -0.20
N HIS A 212 -22.79 -18.70 0.67
CA HIS A 212 -21.48 -18.19 0.30
C HIS A 212 -20.53 -19.30 -0.17
N LEU A 213 -20.17 -19.34 -1.45
CA LEU A 213 -19.21 -20.31 -2.01
C LEU A 213 -17.85 -20.31 -1.28
N LYS A 214 -17.33 -19.11 -0.99
CA LYS A 214 -16.25 -18.90 -0.04
C LYS A 214 -16.77 -18.10 1.13
N SER A 215 -16.33 -18.44 2.34
CA SER A 215 -16.74 -17.76 3.57
C SER A 215 -16.80 -16.24 3.39
N ARG A 216 -17.84 -15.61 3.95
CA ARG A 216 -18.04 -14.16 3.87
C ARG A 216 -16.79 -13.34 4.25
N ARG A 217 -15.94 -13.87 5.13
CA ARG A 217 -14.67 -13.23 5.52
C ARG A 217 -13.69 -13.10 4.34
N THR A 218 -13.63 -14.09 3.45
CA THR A 218 -12.66 -14.19 2.35
C THR A 218 -13.27 -13.78 1.01
N GLY A 219 -14.51 -14.21 0.74
CA GLY A 219 -15.24 -13.91 -0.50
C GLY A 219 -16.11 -12.65 -0.43
N GLY A 220 -16.55 -12.24 0.76
CA GLY A 220 -17.55 -11.18 0.94
C GLY A 220 -18.90 -11.52 0.32
N ASP A 221 -19.74 -10.50 0.11
CA ASP A 221 -21.14 -10.66 -0.33
C ASP A 221 -21.35 -10.31 -1.81
N SER A 222 -20.30 -10.44 -2.65
CA SER A 222 -20.46 -10.19 -4.10
C SER A 222 -21.37 -11.25 -4.70
N PRO A 223 -22.26 -10.93 -5.65
CA PRO A 223 -23.16 -11.93 -6.23
C PRO A 223 -22.45 -13.15 -6.84
N GLY A 224 -21.28 -12.97 -7.46
CA GLY A 224 -20.45 -14.09 -7.95
C GLY A 224 -19.82 -14.99 -6.86
N ASN A 225 -20.01 -14.68 -5.57
CA ASN A 225 -19.66 -15.53 -4.43
C ASN A 225 -20.90 -16.16 -3.76
N LEU A 226 -22.09 -15.86 -4.29
CA LEU A 226 -23.37 -16.27 -3.74
C LEU A 226 -24.04 -17.23 -4.71
N ILE A 227 -24.71 -18.24 -4.17
CA ILE A 227 -25.41 -19.26 -4.92
C ILE A 227 -26.72 -19.64 -4.22
N THR A 228 -27.76 -19.88 -5.00
CA THR A 228 -29.07 -20.31 -4.49
C THR A 228 -29.09 -21.82 -4.23
N LEU A 229 -29.44 -22.21 -3.00
CA LEU A 229 -29.62 -23.58 -2.58
C LEU A 229 -30.95 -23.73 -1.83
N CYS A 230 -31.63 -24.86 -1.99
CA CYS A 230 -32.74 -25.20 -1.10
C CYS A 230 -32.23 -25.51 0.31
N GLU A 231 -33.10 -25.45 1.31
CA GLU A 231 -32.75 -25.65 2.71
C GLU A 231 -32.09 -27.02 2.97
N THR A 232 -32.63 -28.07 2.36
CA THR A 232 -32.09 -29.43 2.38
C THR A 232 -30.66 -29.50 1.87
N CYS A 233 -30.39 -29.02 0.65
CA CYS A 233 -29.03 -28.98 0.08
C CYS A 233 -28.09 -28.07 0.90
N HIS A 234 -28.61 -26.95 1.41
CA HIS A 234 -27.82 -26.02 2.21
C HIS A 234 -27.33 -26.65 3.52
N LYS A 235 -28.21 -27.39 4.22
CA LYS A 235 -27.84 -28.13 5.45
C LYS A 235 -26.85 -29.26 5.16
N ALA A 236 -27.09 -30.05 4.11
CA ALA A 236 -26.21 -31.13 3.71
C ALA A 236 -24.79 -30.63 3.32
N LEU A 237 -24.70 -29.47 2.67
CA LEU A 237 -23.43 -28.80 2.38
C LEU A 237 -22.66 -28.44 3.66
N HIS A 238 -23.33 -27.90 4.69
CA HIS A 238 -22.68 -27.60 5.98
C HIS A 238 -22.25 -28.86 6.75
N ARG A 239 -22.91 -29.99 6.52
CA ARG A 239 -22.52 -31.30 7.07
C ARG A 239 -21.39 -31.99 6.28
N GLY A 240 -21.03 -31.46 5.11
CA GLY A 240 -19.98 -32.04 4.25
C GLY A 240 -20.45 -33.19 3.35
N GLU A 241 -21.76 -33.43 3.27
CA GLU A 241 -22.36 -34.51 2.46
C GLU A 241 -22.41 -34.14 0.96
N ILE A 242 -22.33 -32.84 0.64
CA ILE A 242 -22.44 -32.30 -0.71
C ILE A 242 -21.25 -31.41 -1.01
N THR A 243 -20.73 -31.48 -2.23
CA THR A 243 -19.75 -30.54 -2.76
C THR A 243 -20.31 -29.76 -3.95
N LEU A 244 -20.22 -28.44 -3.91
CA LEU A 244 -20.64 -27.58 -5.02
C LEU A 244 -19.58 -27.54 -6.12
N LYS A 245 -20.01 -27.70 -7.38
CA LYS A 245 -19.13 -27.54 -8.56
C LYS A 245 -18.88 -26.07 -8.91
N ALA A 246 -19.79 -25.19 -8.52
CA ALA A 246 -19.72 -23.75 -8.81
C ALA A 246 -18.49 -23.12 -8.14
N LYS A 247 -17.67 -22.43 -8.94
CA LYS A 247 -16.53 -21.64 -8.45
C LYS A 247 -16.89 -20.17 -8.45
N ARG A 248 -16.35 -19.45 -7.47
CA ARG A 248 -16.50 -18.00 -7.37
C ARG A 248 -15.94 -17.33 -8.63
N GLY A 249 -16.71 -16.40 -9.22
CA GLY A 249 -16.23 -15.56 -10.32
C GLY A 249 -15.05 -14.65 -9.94
N GLN A 250 -14.35 -14.09 -10.94
CA GLN A 250 -13.23 -13.18 -10.71
C GLN A 250 -13.69 -11.95 -9.91
N SER A 251 -12.90 -11.55 -8.92
CA SER A 251 -13.27 -10.44 -8.02
C SER A 251 -12.57 -9.16 -8.45
N PHE A 252 -13.32 -8.16 -8.89
CA PHE A 252 -12.77 -6.85 -9.29
C PHE A 252 -12.53 -5.87 -8.13
N ARG A 253 -12.58 -6.34 -6.88
CA ARG A 253 -12.51 -5.47 -5.69
C ARG A 253 -11.17 -4.75 -5.60
N ALA A 254 -10.09 -5.39 -6.05
CA ALA A 254 -8.77 -4.79 -6.01
C ALA A 254 -8.67 -3.68 -7.05
N GLU A 255 -9.19 -3.92 -8.25
CA GLU A 255 -9.22 -3.05 -9.41
C GLU A 255 -10.05 -1.80 -9.13
N THR A 256 -11.30 -1.95 -8.68
CA THR A 256 -12.16 -0.82 -8.29
C THR A 256 -11.52 0.00 -7.16
N PHE A 257 -10.92 -0.68 -6.17
CA PHE A 257 -10.20 -0.01 -5.10
C PHE A 257 -9.02 0.81 -5.63
N MET A 258 -8.26 0.25 -6.58
CA MET A 258 -7.12 0.94 -7.19
C MET A 258 -7.56 2.11 -8.06
N GLY A 259 -8.68 1.99 -8.79
CA GLY A 259 -9.28 3.08 -9.56
C GLY A 259 -9.64 4.28 -8.67
N ILE A 260 -10.42 4.04 -7.62
CA ILE A 260 -10.80 5.08 -6.63
C ILE A 260 -9.54 5.71 -6.02
N MET A 261 -8.59 4.88 -5.57
CA MET A 261 -7.38 5.36 -4.91
C MET A 261 -6.52 6.24 -5.82
N ARG A 262 -6.27 5.81 -7.07
CA ARG A 262 -5.45 6.56 -8.03
C ARG A 262 -6.11 7.87 -8.42
N ARG A 263 -7.42 7.85 -8.68
CA ARG A 263 -8.19 9.06 -9.00
C ARG A 263 -8.14 10.07 -7.86
N GLU A 264 -8.40 9.63 -6.63
CA GLU A 264 -8.33 10.49 -5.45
C GLU A 264 -6.92 11.02 -5.18
N VAL A 265 -5.87 10.24 -5.41
CA VAL A 265 -4.48 10.73 -5.32
C VAL A 265 -4.24 11.84 -6.34
N LEU A 266 -4.66 11.64 -7.59
CA LEU A 266 -4.51 12.64 -8.66
C LEU A 266 -5.26 13.94 -8.33
N ASP A 267 -6.53 13.83 -7.94
CA ASP A 267 -7.40 14.99 -7.68
C ASP A 267 -6.90 15.78 -6.47
N ARG A 268 -6.46 15.09 -5.40
CA ARG A 268 -5.87 15.75 -4.23
C ARG A 268 -4.52 16.39 -4.53
N LEU A 269 -3.69 15.79 -5.40
CA LEU A 269 -2.42 16.39 -5.81
C LEU A 269 -2.66 17.69 -6.57
N LYS A 270 -3.56 17.68 -7.57
CA LYS A 270 -3.96 18.88 -8.32
C LYS A 270 -4.45 19.99 -7.39
N ALA A 271 -5.31 19.65 -6.43
CA ALA A 271 -5.83 20.61 -5.45
C ALA A 271 -4.74 21.17 -4.51
N SER A 272 -3.81 20.32 -4.04
CA SER A 272 -2.76 20.74 -3.10
C SER A 272 -1.61 21.52 -3.74
N HIS A 273 -1.35 21.30 -5.04
CA HIS A 273 -0.22 21.87 -5.76
C HIS A 273 -0.66 22.41 -7.13
N PRO A 274 -1.45 23.50 -7.17
CA PRO A 274 -2.01 24.03 -8.42
C PRO A 274 -0.95 24.56 -9.41
N LYS A 275 0.25 24.83 -8.92
CA LYS A 275 1.39 25.31 -9.74
C LYS A 275 2.18 24.17 -10.42
N LEU A 276 1.94 22.92 -10.05
CA LEU A 276 2.63 21.76 -10.63
C LEU A 276 1.82 21.15 -11.76
N GLU A 277 2.49 20.74 -12.83
CA GLU A 277 1.86 20.00 -13.92
C GLU A 277 1.60 18.56 -13.45
N VAL A 278 0.35 18.23 -13.11
CA VAL A 278 -0.05 16.90 -12.63
C VAL A 278 -0.88 16.18 -13.69
N GLN A 279 -0.34 15.09 -14.24
CA GLN A 279 -0.95 14.30 -15.31
C GLN A 279 -1.16 12.84 -14.91
N ASN A 280 -2.09 12.18 -15.60
CA ASN A 280 -2.27 10.74 -15.53
C ASN A 280 -1.65 10.03 -16.72
N THR A 281 -1.24 8.77 -16.52
CA THR A 281 -0.86 7.85 -17.59
C THR A 281 -1.54 6.50 -17.41
N TYR A 282 -1.50 5.67 -18.45
CA TYR A 282 -2.12 4.35 -18.50
C TYR A 282 -1.06 3.25 -18.48
N GLY A 283 -1.37 2.14 -17.81
CA GLY A 283 -0.42 1.03 -17.62
C GLY A 283 0.02 0.33 -18.91
N TYR A 284 -0.75 0.40 -19.98
CA TYR A 284 -0.33 -0.17 -21.27
C TYR A 284 0.81 0.65 -21.91
N ARG A 285 0.77 1.98 -21.77
CA ARG A 285 1.82 2.88 -22.28
C ARG A 285 3.14 2.66 -21.53
N THR A 286 3.06 2.48 -20.21
CA THR A 286 4.23 2.22 -19.37
C THR A 286 4.84 0.85 -19.67
N LYS A 287 3.99 -0.18 -19.87
CA LYS A 287 4.44 -1.52 -20.31
C LYS A 287 5.15 -1.46 -21.66
N HIS A 288 4.58 -0.76 -22.65
CA HIS A 288 5.18 -0.61 -23.96
C HIS A 288 6.55 0.09 -23.87
N ALA A 289 6.59 1.26 -23.22
CA ALA A 289 7.83 2.02 -23.00
C ALA A 289 8.92 1.17 -22.31
N ARG A 290 8.54 0.36 -21.31
CA ARG A 290 9.47 -0.54 -20.62
C ARG A 290 10.06 -1.58 -21.56
N ILE A 291 9.25 -2.23 -22.39
CA ILE A 291 9.69 -3.28 -23.33
C ILE A 291 10.57 -2.67 -24.42
N SER A 292 10.16 -1.55 -25.02
CA SER A 292 10.94 -0.87 -26.06
C SER A 292 12.33 -0.42 -25.61
N ASN A 293 12.51 -0.17 -24.30
CA ASN A 293 13.79 0.25 -23.72
C ASN A 293 14.55 -0.89 -23.01
N GLY A 294 14.09 -2.14 -23.12
CA GLY A 294 14.77 -3.30 -22.52
C GLY A 294 14.87 -3.26 -20.99
N ILE A 295 13.97 -2.54 -20.30
CA ILE A 295 14.04 -2.33 -18.86
C ILE A 295 13.36 -3.49 -18.12
N ALA A 296 14.05 -4.08 -17.15
CA ALA A 296 13.48 -5.14 -16.31
C ALA A 296 12.31 -4.63 -15.46
N LYS A 297 11.27 -5.45 -15.30
CA LYS A 297 10.09 -5.10 -14.51
C LYS A 297 10.44 -4.97 -13.02
N SER A 298 10.30 -3.75 -12.49
CA SER A 298 10.32 -3.42 -11.07
C SER A 298 9.40 -2.22 -10.82
N HIS A 299 8.96 -2.00 -9.58
CA HIS A 299 8.13 -0.82 -9.28
C HIS A 299 8.88 0.49 -9.53
N CYS A 300 10.19 0.52 -9.29
CA CYS A 300 11.03 1.68 -9.62
C CYS A 300 11.17 1.88 -11.14
N ALA A 301 11.34 0.81 -11.91
CA ALA A 301 11.43 0.86 -13.36
C ALA A 301 10.11 1.35 -13.99
N ASP A 302 8.97 0.86 -13.48
CA ASP A 302 7.65 1.30 -13.93
C ASP A 302 7.45 2.79 -13.63
N ALA A 303 7.85 3.26 -12.44
CA ALA A 303 7.85 4.68 -12.09
C ALA A 303 8.80 5.52 -12.97
N PHE A 304 9.95 4.99 -13.36
CA PHE A 304 10.88 5.67 -14.28
C PHE A 304 10.26 5.81 -15.68
N CYS A 305 9.63 4.76 -16.20
CA CYS A 305 8.89 4.82 -17.46
C CYS A 305 7.72 5.82 -17.39
N ILE A 306 7.04 5.92 -16.23
CA ILE A 306 5.97 6.91 -16.00
C ILE A 306 6.51 8.34 -16.01
N ALA A 307 7.74 8.57 -15.53
CA ALA A 307 8.36 9.91 -15.53
C ALA A 307 8.66 10.44 -16.95
N GLY A 308 8.74 9.55 -17.95
CA GLY A 308 8.80 9.90 -19.38
C GLY A 308 10.20 10.17 -19.96
N ASN A 309 11.21 10.39 -19.12
CA ASN A 309 12.59 10.67 -19.55
C ASN A 309 13.37 9.37 -19.84
N LEU A 310 12.95 8.60 -20.84
CA LEU A 310 13.47 7.24 -21.10
C LEU A 310 14.95 7.21 -21.52
N GLY A 311 15.47 8.31 -22.11
CA GLY A 311 16.89 8.45 -22.45
C GLY A 311 17.81 8.75 -21.26
N ALA A 312 17.26 8.94 -20.06
CA ALA A 312 18.03 9.30 -18.88
C ALA A 312 18.80 8.11 -18.30
N LYS A 313 20.04 8.34 -17.86
CA LYS A 313 20.83 7.32 -17.17
C LYS A 313 20.20 6.95 -15.82
N ARG A 314 19.87 5.67 -15.63
CA ARG A 314 19.32 5.14 -14.38
C ARG A 314 20.34 5.12 -13.25
N LEU A 315 19.85 5.20 -12.01
CA LEU A 315 20.70 5.23 -10.81
C LEU A 315 21.38 3.89 -10.48
N GLY A 316 20.73 2.77 -10.82
CA GLY A 316 21.17 1.41 -10.42
C GLY A 316 21.04 1.12 -8.92
N GLU A 317 20.61 2.10 -8.12
CA GLU A 317 20.33 1.99 -6.69
C GLU A 317 19.02 2.69 -6.38
N PHE A 318 18.24 2.15 -5.44
CA PHE A 318 16.96 2.70 -5.03
C PHE A 318 16.78 2.66 -3.51
N LEU A 319 15.92 3.55 -3.01
CA LEU A 319 15.52 3.57 -1.61
C LEU A 319 14.36 2.60 -1.39
N PHE A 320 14.61 1.51 -0.69
CA PHE A 320 13.53 0.66 -0.21
C PHE A 320 12.95 1.23 1.08
N GLN A 321 11.64 1.47 1.11
CA GLN A 321 10.94 2.05 2.24
C GLN A 321 9.84 1.13 2.74
N LYS A 322 9.86 0.76 4.02
CA LYS A 322 8.80 -0.05 4.63
C LYS A 322 7.92 0.79 5.54
N GLN A 323 6.63 0.91 5.21
CA GLN A 323 5.65 1.58 6.05
C GLN A 323 5.37 0.75 7.31
N THR A 324 5.72 1.29 8.47
CA THR A 324 5.47 0.65 9.76
C THR A 324 4.38 1.35 10.54
N ARG A 325 3.86 0.66 11.57
CA ARG A 325 2.93 1.28 12.51
C ARG A 325 3.71 2.23 13.43
N ARG A 326 3.11 3.39 13.74
CA ARG A 326 3.68 4.31 14.75
C ARG A 326 3.67 3.69 16.14
N ASN A 327 2.49 3.32 16.64
CA ASN A 327 2.30 2.73 17.95
C ASN A 327 1.30 1.58 17.91
N ASN A 328 1.48 0.60 18.79
CA ASN A 328 0.46 -0.42 19.04
C ASN A 328 -0.51 0.10 20.10
N ARG A 329 -1.74 0.45 19.70
CA ARG A 329 -2.80 0.90 20.62
C ARG A 329 -3.63 -0.26 21.19
N GLN A 330 -3.29 -1.50 20.86
CA GLN A 330 -3.96 -2.66 21.42
C GLN A 330 -3.43 -2.93 22.83
N ILE A 331 -4.30 -2.91 23.83
CA ILE A 331 -3.94 -3.12 25.25
C ILE A 331 -3.67 -4.60 25.53
N HIS A 332 -4.54 -5.48 25.06
CA HIS A 332 -4.47 -6.94 25.29
C HIS A 332 -4.44 -7.70 23.97
N LYS A 333 -3.72 -8.83 23.93
CA LYS A 333 -3.77 -9.75 22.78
C LYS A 333 -5.20 -10.30 22.60
N LEU A 334 -5.52 -10.70 21.36
CA LEU A 334 -6.84 -11.28 21.04
C LEU A 334 -6.95 -12.75 21.50
N SER A 335 -5.82 -13.46 21.55
CA SER A 335 -5.76 -14.83 22.06
C SER A 335 -6.08 -14.86 23.54
N ILE A 336 -6.98 -15.76 23.92
CA ILE A 336 -7.35 -16.03 25.30
C ILE A 336 -6.46 -17.18 25.76
N LEU A 337 -5.75 -16.97 26.87
CA LEU A 337 -4.92 -18.00 27.50
C LEU A 337 -5.79 -18.87 28.42
N LYS A 338 -5.23 -19.98 28.92
CA LYS A 338 -5.85 -20.82 29.95
C LYS A 338 -6.30 -19.95 31.12
N GLY A 339 -7.51 -20.23 31.64
CA GLY A 339 -8.13 -19.43 32.71
C GLY A 339 -8.77 -18.11 32.24
N SER A 340 -9.11 -17.98 30.95
CA SER A 340 -9.78 -16.78 30.40
C SER A 340 -8.96 -15.47 30.47
N LEU A 341 -7.66 -15.56 30.74
CA LEU A 341 -6.78 -14.40 30.85
C LEU A 341 -6.31 -13.92 29.47
N ARG A 342 -6.26 -12.60 29.30
CA ARG A 342 -5.66 -11.98 28.10
C ARG A 342 -4.36 -11.30 28.43
N LYS A 343 -3.27 -11.77 27.81
CA LYS A 343 -1.95 -11.18 27.98
C LYS A 343 -1.92 -9.72 27.54
N ARG A 344 -1.32 -8.84 28.35
CA ARG A 344 -1.03 -7.45 27.99
C ARG A 344 -0.11 -7.41 26.77
N ASN A 345 -0.45 -6.57 25.80
CA ASN A 345 0.26 -6.41 24.52
C ASN A 345 1.16 -5.16 24.51
N GLN A 346 1.23 -4.45 25.63
CA GLN A 346 2.05 -3.26 25.81
C GLN A 346 3.42 -3.66 26.37
N ALA A 347 4.46 -3.07 25.80
CA ALA A 347 5.82 -3.12 26.32
C ALA A 347 6.29 -1.68 26.59
N PRO A 348 7.24 -1.44 27.51
CA PRO A 348 7.75 -0.11 27.85
C PRO A 348 8.08 0.70 26.61
N PHE A 349 7.67 1.96 26.51
CA PHE A 349 7.77 2.73 25.26
C PHE A 349 9.21 2.83 24.73
N GLU A 350 10.17 2.93 25.64
CA GLU A 350 11.61 2.97 25.41
C GLU A 350 12.29 2.00 26.37
N VAL A 351 13.36 1.35 25.93
CA VAL A 351 14.16 0.43 26.73
C VAL A 351 15.61 0.81 26.55
N LYS A 352 16.30 1.21 27.63
CA LYS A 352 17.74 1.55 27.63
C LYS A 352 18.15 2.53 26.49
N GLY A 353 17.32 3.53 26.20
CA GLY A 353 17.57 4.54 25.15
C GLY A 353 17.12 4.15 23.74
N PHE A 354 16.56 2.96 23.54
CA PHE A 354 16.15 2.45 22.23
C PHE A 354 14.65 2.16 22.15
N ARG A 355 14.09 2.34 20.95
CA ARG A 355 12.68 2.09 20.62
C ARG A 355 12.57 1.07 19.48
N LEU A 356 11.37 0.48 19.40
CA LEU A 356 11.02 -0.37 18.27
C LEU A 356 11.10 0.44 16.97
N PHE A 357 11.78 -0.13 15.98
CA PHE A 357 12.06 0.42 14.65
C PHE A 357 13.09 1.56 14.59
N ASP A 358 13.86 1.78 15.65
CA ASP A 358 15.05 2.63 15.54
C ASP A 358 16.08 1.95 14.62
N LYS A 359 16.79 2.78 13.84
CA LYS A 359 17.88 2.35 12.96
C LYS A 359 19.17 2.38 13.77
N VAL A 360 19.87 1.25 13.81
CA VAL A 360 21.05 1.05 14.64
C VAL A 360 22.18 0.42 13.83
N ALA A 361 23.42 0.67 14.26
CA ALA A 361 24.61 -0.01 13.76
C ALA A 361 25.07 -1.05 14.78
N TYR A 362 25.45 -2.23 14.28
CA TYR A 362 26.07 -3.31 15.04
C TYR A 362 27.20 -3.92 14.20
N GLN A 363 28.43 -3.92 14.72
CA GLN A 363 29.62 -4.47 14.03
C GLN A 363 29.79 -3.97 12.58
N GLY A 364 29.48 -2.70 12.32
CA GLY A 364 29.57 -2.11 10.98
C GLY A 364 28.33 -2.33 10.10
N GLU A 365 27.41 -3.22 10.47
CA GLU A 365 26.15 -3.44 9.75
C GLU A 365 25.02 -2.53 10.26
N GLU A 366 24.20 -2.02 9.34
CA GLU A 366 22.99 -1.26 9.67
C GLU A 366 21.76 -2.19 9.73
N GLY A 367 20.91 -2.00 10.72
CA GLY A 367 19.65 -2.74 10.86
C GLY A 367 18.60 -1.97 11.65
N PHE A 368 17.42 -2.59 11.79
CA PHE A 368 16.29 -2.02 12.54
C PHE A 368 15.90 -2.92 13.70
N ILE A 369 15.50 -2.31 14.82
CA ILE A 369 15.00 -3.04 15.99
C ILE A 369 13.57 -3.54 15.72
N PHE A 370 13.37 -4.86 15.63
CA PHE A 370 12.06 -5.50 15.46
C PHE A 370 11.53 -6.17 16.72
N GLY A 371 12.39 -6.39 17.71
CA GLY A 371 12.02 -6.96 19.00
C GLY A 371 12.86 -6.36 20.11
N ARG A 372 12.28 -6.35 21.31
CA ARG A 372 12.89 -5.74 22.49
C ARG A 372 12.48 -6.51 23.74
N ARG A 373 13.45 -6.70 24.63
CA ARG A 373 13.24 -7.30 25.95
C ARG A 373 13.53 -6.23 27.01
N SER A 374 12.76 -6.24 28.10
CA SER A 374 12.99 -5.30 29.22
C SER A 374 14.40 -5.39 29.80
N SER A 375 15.04 -6.56 29.71
CA SER A 375 16.43 -6.80 30.09
C SER A 375 17.49 -6.08 29.23
N GLY A 376 17.10 -5.35 28.18
CA GLY A 376 18.05 -4.59 27.35
C GLY A 376 18.65 -5.38 26.18
N PHE A 377 17.98 -6.45 25.76
CA PHE A 377 18.32 -7.24 24.57
C PHE A 377 17.36 -6.95 23.42
N PHE A 378 17.92 -6.79 22.22
CA PHE A 378 17.17 -6.41 21.01
C PHE A 378 17.31 -7.43 19.89
N ASP A 379 16.23 -7.58 19.13
CA ASP A 379 16.17 -8.37 17.91
C ASP A 379 16.30 -7.42 16.71
N ILE A 380 17.38 -7.59 15.94
CA ILE A 380 17.76 -6.68 14.86
C ILE A 380 17.63 -7.41 13.52
N ARG A 381 16.94 -6.77 12.58
CA ARG A 381 16.69 -7.31 11.24
C ARG A 381 16.85 -6.23 10.18
N ARG A 382 17.21 -6.63 8.97
CA ARG A 382 17.09 -5.81 7.76
C ARG A 382 15.64 -5.83 7.27
N LEU A 383 15.27 -4.96 6.31
CA LEU A 383 13.87 -4.87 5.88
C LEU A 383 13.41 -6.03 4.96
N ASP A 384 14.35 -6.77 4.38
CA ASP A 384 14.12 -8.05 3.69
C ASP A 384 13.72 -9.19 4.66
N GLY A 385 13.88 -8.99 5.97
CA GLY A 385 13.58 -9.97 7.00
C GLY A 385 14.78 -10.78 7.47
N THR A 386 15.96 -10.62 6.85
CA THR A 386 17.20 -11.23 7.33
C THR A 386 17.49 -10.76 8.74
N ARG A 387 17.71 -11.73 9.62
CA ARG A 387 17.94 -11.50 11.05
C ARG A 387 19.43 -11.37 11.26
N ILE A 388 19.87 -10.18 11.67
CA ILE A 388 21.28 -9.94 12.03
C ILE A 388 21.57 -10.65 13.35
N SER A 389 20.72 -10.48 14.36
CA SER A 389 20.81 -11.23 15.61
C SER A 389 19.53 -11.12 16.45
N ALA A 390 19.32 -12.14 17.27
CA ALA A 390 18.13 -12.33 18.10
C ALA A 390 18.14 -11.62 19.45
N GLY A 391 19.31 -11.18 19.90
CA GLY A 391 19.52 -10.74 21.29
C GLY A 391 20.82 -10.00 21.46
N ILE A 392 20.93 -8.83 20.82
CA ILE A 392 22.09 -7.95 21.02
C ILE A 392 21.86 -7.09 22.25
N ASN A 393 22.87 -7.04 23.12
CA ASN A 393 22.88 -6.16 24.29
C ASN A 393 22.96 -4.69 23.85
N TYR A 394 22.17 -3.83 24.48
CA TYR A 394 22.10 -2.39 24.21
C TYR A 394 23.47 -1.68 24.17
N LYS A 395 24.45 -2.11 24.98
CA LYS A 395 25.79 -1.52 25.02
C LYS A 395 26.58 -1.69 23.71
N LYS A 396 26.26 -2.72 22.93
CA LYS A 396 26.92 -3.01 21.65
C LYS A 396 26.26 -2.29 20.47
N LEU A 397 25.19 -1.54 20.70
CA LEU A 397 24.41 -0.87 19.66
C LEU A 397 24.71 0.62 19.62
N ARG A 398 24.89 1.15 18.41
CA ARG A 398 24.96 2.58 18.17
C ARG A 398 23.70 3.04 17.45
N LEU A 399 22.98 3.99 18.04
CA LEU A 399 21.82 4.61 17.41
C LEU A 399 22.25 5.46 16.21
N LEU A 400 21.65 5.22 15.03
CA LEU A 400 21.89 6.01 13.82
C LEU A 400 20.75 6.97 13.55
N GLU A 401 19.51 6.47 13.56
CA GLU A 401 18.32 7.28 13.35
C GLU A 401 17.19 6.83 14.27
N LYS A 402 16.50 7.80 14.88
CA LYS A 402 15.25 7.53 15.59
C LYS A 402 14.18 7.07 14.61
N ARG A 403 13.31 6.17 15.05
CA ARG A 403 12.22 5.60 14.25
C ARG A 403 11.40 6.66 13.55
N ARG A 404 11.02 6.36 12.31
CA ARG A 404 10.06 7.13 11.51
C ARG A 404 8.91 6.22 11.08
N THR A 405 7.88 6.81 10.46
CA THR A 405 6.76 6.01 9.92
C THR A 405 7.21 5.08 8.78
N TYR A 406 8.25 5.47 8.05
CA TYR A 406 8.84 4.69 6.98
C TYR A 406 10.29 4.40 7.35
N LEU A 407 10.63 3.11 7.40
CA LEU A 407 12.01 2.67 7.57
C LEU A 407 12.64 2.63 6.19
N THR A 408 13.87 3.14 6.06
CA THR A 408 14.51 3.32 4.75
C THR A 408 15.88 2.69 4.73
N GLU A 409 16.11 1.85 3.73
CA GLU A 409 17.42 1.29 3.39
C GLU A 409 17.71 1.51 1.91
N ILE A 410 18.99 1.49 1.55
CA ILE A 410 19.44 1.62 0.16
C ILE A 410 19.65 0.21 -0.35
N ARG A 411 19.08 -0.11 -1.52
CA ARG A 411 19.29 -1.37 -2.23
C ARG A 411 19.87 -1.09 -3.60
N LYS A 412 20.71 -2.02 -4.07
CA LYS A 412 21.13 -2.05 -5.47
C LYS A 412 20.04 -2.73 -6.28
N GLU A 413 19.80 -2.21 -7.48
CA GLU A 413 18.96 -2.90 -8.45
C GLU A 413 19.76 -4.11 -8.93
N GLU A 414 19.27 -5.32 -8.69
CA GLU A 414 19.95 -6.54 -9.13
C GLU A 414 20.01 -6.52 -10.67
N ALA A 415 21.23 -6.41 -11.21
CA ALA A 415 21.47 -6.69 -12.61
C ALA A 415 21.13 -8.17 -12.83
N ARG A 416 20.12 -8.46 -13.67
CA ARG A 416 19.90 -9.85 -14.07
C ARG A 416 21.14 -10.34 -14.82
N ARG A 417 21.65 -11.52 -14.43
CA ARG A 417 22.33 -12.41 -15.38
C ARG A 417 21.37 -12.60 -16.56
N PRO A 418 21.85 -12.51 -17.82
CA PRO A 418 20.99 -12.74 -18.98
C PRO A 418 20.27 -14.07 -18.81
N LEU A 419 18.97 -14.09 -19.10
CA LEU A 419 18.22 -15.35 -19.19
C LEU A 419 18.96 -16.22 -20.22
N PRO A 420 19.19 -17.52 -19.95
CA PRO A 420 19.74 -18.39 -20.98
C PRO A 420 18.80 -18.33 -22.19
N GLU A 421 19.37 -17.97 -23.33
CA GLU A 421 18.72 -18.10 -24.62
C GLU A 421 18.32 -19.56 -24.82
N GLY A 422 17.08 -19.78 -25.26
CA GLY A 422 16.62 -21.08 -25.72
C GLY A 422 15.72 -21.83 -24.75
N ARG A 423 14.42 -21.67 -24.95
CA ARG A 423 13.56 -22.79 -25.37
C ARG A 423 12.33 -22.22 -26.06
N GLY A 424 12.26 -22.51 -27.36
CA GLY A 424 11.25 -22.00 -28.25
C GLY A 424 9.83 -22.30 -27.79
N LEU A 425 8.96 -21.34 -28.08
CA LEU A 425 7.54 -21.59 -28.30
C LEU A 425 7.41 -22.80 -29.22
N ARG A 426 6.79 -23.88 -28.74
CA ARG A 426 6.17 -24.87 -29.63
C ARG A 426 4.66 -24.76 -29.44
N ALA A 427 4.03 -24.56 -30.60
CA ALA A 427 2.63 -24.65 -31.01
C ALA A 427 1.57 -24.80 -29.92
#